data_AF-W4ID73-F1
#
_entry.id   AF-W4ID73-F1
#
_cell.length_a   1.000
_cell.length_b   1.000
_cell.length_c   1.000
_cell.angle_alpha   90.00
_cell.angle_beta   90.00
_cell.angle_gamma   90.00
#
_symmetry.space_group_name_H-M   'P 1'
#
loop_
_entity.id
_entity.type
_entity.pdbx_description
1 polymer ?
#
loop_
_entity_poly.entity_id
_entity_poly.type
_entity_poly.pdbx_seq_one_letter_code
_entity_poly.pdbx_strand_id
1 'polypeptide(L)'
;MERNLLNKDFSVKKKYQSYNYNIYKNNNYEIAPKKLYHLLIRLGITFLTIFIVSIFIKHNKFNEKNNLFLMVTSPDVLELFNCLGFPSNSKEIVYGKLENWGFNLSDIGDIEINKNYKDEDLSTYKYSINTYKNILLSSFEINKVNSLIDKNNLLYMYLEILKKKEIRTFYEFLNTFMILQDLNCLPVNYKGIYINGNLFIPKNEYDIFKSDINIIKEKNAKTLIEEEPYLYLTYHGGKKKNAIHNICKFSRDGYFLGSVLLPFEENGIFFNSISLRGLLLYQNKLYIADSFKDNSKILMFSDSISNLSNRREYLSTFITQNYETNPLMIHPYGIKKYNDYFYVSSQNTGTVLRFNVENGQLGEPIDLYKNTSQGLVIKFNNNDEIRGLDFDSTGKCFVSNKQVGVQIYDTNFKLIKILPVFSPISILFNSTNNHILVGSSTTHDIKEYDVNNFELIKVIKHPLLKHVAGINIYEDSLFVVSQKKNKLLEFSLSSSLLKSITIDGFSDIGERVILSPT
;
A
#
# COMPACT_ATOMS: atom_id res chain seq x y z
N MET A 1 -47.52 -24.22 -8.97
CA MET A 1 -48.68 -24.08 -9.87
C MET A 1 -48.57 -22.68 -10.47
N GLU A 2 -47.94 -22.47 -11.64
CA GLU A 2 -48.41 -22.75 -13.03
C GLU A 2 -49.78 -22.09 -13.30
N ARG A 3 -50.08 -21.31 -14.37
CA ARG A 3 -49.54 -21.08 -15.74
C ARG A 3 -50.23 -19.79 -16.31
N ASN A 4 -49.56 -18.89 -17.05
CA ASN A 4 -49.55 -18.72 -18.54
C ASN A 4 -50.94 -18.48 -19.18
N LEU A 5 -51.26 -17.58 -20.14
CA LEU A 5 -50.61 -16.91 -21.29
C LEU A 5 -51.46 -15.65 -21.68
N LEU A 6 -50.97 -14.59 -22.35
CA LEU A 6 -50.83 -14.50 -23.82
C LEU A 6 -50.06 -13.23 -24.27
N ASN A 7 -49.18 -13.45 -25.25
CA ASN A 7 -48.37 -12.52 -26.05
C ASN A 7 -49.17 -11.63 -27.01
N LYS A 8 -48.56 -10.50 -27.43
CA LYS A 8 -48.25 -10.22 -28.85
C LYS A 8 -47.33 -9.00 -29.05
N ASP A 9 -46.26 -9.23 -29.81
CA ASP A 9 -45.24 -8.29 -30.27
C ASP A 9 -45.61 -7.48 -31.54
N PHE A 10 -44.72 -6.50 -31.82
CA PHE A 10 -44.30 -5.90 -33.10
C PHE A 10 -45.12 -4.76 -33.74
N SER A 11 -44.52 -3.56 -33.86
CA SER A 11 -43.74 -3.15 -35.05
C SER A 11 -43.43 -1.64 -35.14
N VAL A 12 -42.31 -1.34 -35.80
CA VAL A 12 -41.63 -0.05 -36.01
C VAL A 12 -42.22 0.74 -37.19
N LYS A 13 -42.21 2.09 -37.17
CA LYS A 13 -41.88 2.94 -38.35
C LYS A 13 -41.67 4.44 -38.05
N LYS A 14 -40.52 4.95 -38.52
CA LYS A 14 -40.15 6.37 -38.71
C LYS A 14 -40.80 6.95 -39.98
N LYS A 15 -41.04 8.28 -40.03
CA LYS A 15 -40.76 9.12 -41.22
C LYS A 15 -40.75 10.63 -40.93
N TYR A 16 -39.76 11.30 -41.52
CA TYR A 16 -39.53 12.75 -41.61
C TYR A 16 -40.44 13.44 -42.64
N GLN A 17 -40.68 14.76 -42.50
CA GLN A 17 -40.85 15.69 -43.63
C GLN A 17 -40.55 17.15 -43.24
N SER A 18 -40.15 17.93 -44.24
CA SER A 18 -39.35 19.17 -44.22
C SER A 18 -40.10 20.41 -44.76
N TYR A 19 -39.36 21.54 -44.82
CA TYR A 19 -39.61 22.84 -45.51
C TYR A 19 -40.34 23.92 -44.68
N ASN A 20 -39.94 25.20 -44.64
CA ASN A 20 -39.45 26.08 -45.71
C ASN A 20 -38.80 27.37 -45.15
N TYR A 21 -37.98 28.04 -45.97
CA TYR A 21 -37.20 29.24 -45.64
C TYR A 21 -37.59 30.40 -46.59
N ASN A 22 -37.43 31.65 -46.12
CA ASN A 22 -37.47 32.94 -46.82
C ASN A 22 -38.81 33.67 -47.04
N ILE A 23 -39.10 34.64 -46.15
CA ILE A 23 -39.67 35.94 -46.53
C ILE A 23 -38.93 37.04 -45.76
N TYR A 24 -38.12 37.83 -46.46
CA TYR A 24 -37.70 39.17 -46.05
C TYR A 24 -37.93 40.11 -47.23
N LYS A 25 -38.79 41.12 -47.06
CA LYS A 25 -38.69 42.39 -47.81
C LYS A 25 -39.48 43.51 -47.11
N ASN A 26 -38.72 44.51 -46.65
CA ASN A 26 -39.02 45.93 -46.41
C ASN A 26 -40.40 46.39 -45.93
N ASN A 27 -40.43 47.05 -44.77
CA ASN A 27 -40.81 48.48 -44.67
C ASN A 27 -40.41 49.07 -43.30
N ASN A 28 -39.95 50.32 -43.32
CA ASN A 28 -39.50 51.14 -42.19
C ASN A 28 -40.62 51.36 -41.15
N TYR A 29 -40.29 51.38 -39.85
CA TYR A 29 -40.70 52.39 -38.84
C TYR A 29 -40.14 52.03 -37.44
N GLU A 30 -39.47 53.02 -36.83
CA GLU A 30 -39.19 53.27 -35.40
C GLU A 30 -38.62 52.16 -34.47
N ILE A 31 -37.44 52.45 -33.89
CA ILE A 31 -36.82 51.60 -32.86
C ILE A 31 -37.61 51.73 -31.55
N ALA A 32 -38.43 50.71 -31.27
CA ALA A 32 -39.12 50.55 -30.01
C ALA A 32 -38.15 50.50 -28.80
N PRO A 33 -38.57 50.99 -27.61
CA PRO A 33 -37.73 51.16 -26.40
C PRO A 33 -37.11 49.85 -25.87
N LYS A 34 -37.50 48.69 -26.41
CA LYS A 34 -36.94 47.37 -26.08
C LYS A 34 -35.50 47.18 -26.57
N LYS A 35 -35.05 47.81 -27.67
CA LYS A 35 -33.66 47.67 -28.15
C LYS A 35 -32.66 48.43 -27.28
N LEU A 36 -33.01 49.63 -26.80
CA LEU A 36 -32.18 50.38 -25.86
C LEU A 36 -32.06 49.62 -24.53
N TYR A 37 -33.17 49.03 -24.06
CA TYR A 37 -33.17 48.21 -22.85
C TYR A 37 -32.28 46.95 -22.99
N HIS A 38 -32.34 46.26 -24.13
CA HIS A 38 -31.43 45.14 -24.39
C HIS A 38 -29.96 45.56 -24.55
N LEU A 39 -29.69 46.75 -25.11
CA LEU A 39 -28.34 47.30 -25.19
C LEU A 39 -27.81 47.65 -23.78
N LEU A 40 -28.62 48.28 -22.94
CA LEU A 40 -28.28 48.62 -21.56
C LEU A 40 -28.09 47.37 -20.70
N ILE A 41 -28.91 46.32 -20.89
CA ILE A 41 -28.70 45.02 -20.23
C ILE A 41 -27.40 44.37 -20.71
N ARG A 42 -27.10 44.38 -22.02
CA ARG A 42 -25.83 43.81 -22.53
C ARG A 42 -24.61 44.59 -22.04
N LEU A 43 -24.68 45.91 -21.99
CA LEU A 43 -23.64 46.76 -21.41
C LEU A 43 -23.49 46.47 -19.91
N GLY A 44 -24.61 46.38 -19.19
CA GLY A 44 -24.63 46.03 -17.76
C GLY A 44 -24.02 44.65 -17.47
N ILE A 45 -24.36 43.63 -18.26
CA ILE A 45 -23.75 42.30 -18.16
C ILE A 45 -22.26 42.38 -18.51
N THR A 46 -21.87 43.14 -19.52
CA THR A 46 -20.44 43.26 -19.91
C THR A 46 -19.63 43.95 -18.81
N PHE A 47 -20.14 45.04 -18.24
CA PHE A 47 -19.50 45.71 -17.09
C PHE A 47 -19.49 44.84 -15.84
N LEU A 48 -20.56 44.07 -15.57
CA LEU A 48 -20.59 43.12 -14.47
C LEU A 48 -19.57 42.00 -14.68
N THR A 49 -19.42 41.48 -15.89
CA THR A 49 -18.41 40.46 -16.22
C THR A 49 -17.00 41.05 -16.12
N ILE A 50 -16.75 42.26 -16.63
CA ILE A 50 -15.46 42.95 -16.48
C ILE A 50 -15.18 43.22 -15.00
N PHE A 51 -16.18 43.57 -14.20
CA PHE A 51 -16.03 43.82 -12.77
C PHE A 51 -15.79 42.52 -12.00
N ILE A 52 -16.49 41.42 -12.31
CA ILE A 52 -16.26 40.10 -11.72
C ILE A 52 -14.88 39.58 -12.13
N VAL A 53 -14.48 39.73 -13.40
CA VAL A 53 -13.13 39.37 -13.87
C VAL A 53 -12.08 40.29 -13.26
N SER A 54 -12.35 41.57 -13.07
CA SER A 54 -11.41 42.51 -12.41
C SER A 54 -11.32 42.25 -10.91
N ILE A 55 -12.42 41.89 -10.24
CA ILE A 55 -12.38 41.39 -8.86
C ILE A 55 -11.65 40.06 -8.84
N PHE A 56 -11.90 39.13 -9.76
CA PHE A 56 -11.20 37.86 -9.84
C PHE A 56 -9.70 38.08 -10.12
N ILE A 57 -9.30 39.05 -10.94
CA ILE A 57 -7.89 39.41 -11.19
C ILE A 57 -7.30 40.20 -10.00
N LYS A 58 -8.09 41.02 -9.30
CA LYS A 58 -7.65 41.78 -8.12
C LYS A 58 -7.60 40.93 -6.84
N HIS A 59 -8.42 39.89 -6.77
CA HIS A 59 -8.46 38.88 -5.70
C HIS A 59 -7.51 37.71 -6.01
N ASN A 60 -7.26 37.40 -7.31
CA ASN A 60 -6.17 36.53 -7.77
C ASN A 60 -4.86 37.27 -8.07
N LYS A 61 -4.79 38.58 -7.82
CA LYS A 61 -3.60 39.17 -7.16
C LYS A 61 -3.60 38.72 -5.70
N PHE A 62 -3.70 37.40 -5.54
CA PHE A 62 -3.19 36.69 -4.38
C PHE A 62 -1.74 37.13 -4.30
N ASN A 63 -1.40 37.68 -3.14
CA ASN A 63 -0.04 38.02 -2.79
C ASN A 63 0.93 36.98 -3.36
N GLU A 64 1.70 37.36 -4.38
CA GLU A 64 3.05 36.84 -4.62
C GLU A 64 3.96 37.33 -3.47
N LYS A 65 3.52 37.08 -2.24
CA LYS A 65 4.38 36.64 -1.16
C LYS A 65 4.29 35.12 -1.12
N ASN A 66 4.50 34.48 -2.26
CA ASN A 66 5.37 33.33 -2.25
C ASN A 66 6.74 33.88 -1.84
N ASN A 67 6.92 34.09 -0.54
CA ASN A 67 8.19 33.75 0.06
C ASN A 67 8.34 32.26 -0.27
N LEU A 68 8.85 31.98 -1.48
CA LEU A 68 9.73 30.85 -1.66
C LEU A 68 10.72 31.04 -0.52
N PHE A 69 10.49 30.32 0.58
CA PHE A 69 11.62 29.78 1.29
C PHE A 69 12.43 29.12 0.18
N LEU A 70 13.50 29.80 -0.25
CA LEU A 70 14.70 29.11 -0.62
C LEU A 70 14.90 28.15 0.54
N MET A 71 14.42 26.91 0.39
CA MET A 71 14.67 25.86 1.35
C MET A 71 16.17 25.70 1.36
N VAL A 72 16.82 26.41 2.28
CA VAL A 72 18.22 26.19 2.61
C VAL A 72 18.22 24.81 3.26
N THR A 73 18.38 23.78 2.43
CA THR A 73 18.59 22.41 2.87
C THR A 73 19.87 22.40 3.70
N SER A 74 19.77 22.01 4.97
CA SER A 74 20.96 21.84 5.79
C SER A 74 21.89 20.80 5.16
N PRO A 75 23.21 20.85 5.42
CA PRO A 75 24.13 19.80 4.99
C PRO A 75 23.66 18.39 5.40
N ASP A 76 23.10 18.25 6.61
CA ASP A 76 22.54 16.99 7.12
C ASP A 76 21.36 16.46 6.29
N VAL A 77 20.48 17.36 5.81
CA VAL A 77 19.34 16.96 4.96
C VAL A 77 19.82 16.47 3.59
N LEU A 78 20.79 17.18 2.99
CA LEU A 78 21.39 16.74 1.73
C LEU A 78 22.10 15.40 1.91
N GLU A 79 22.80 15.21 3.02
CA GLU A 79 23.44 13.94 3.35
C GLU A 79 22.43 12.81 3.56
N LEU A 80 21.30 13.06 4.24
CA LEU A 80 20.21 12.09 4.32
C LEU A 80 19.74 11.68 2.92
N PHE A 81 19.45 12.64 2.04
CA PHE A 81 18.99 12.33 0.68
C PHE A 81 20.02 11.53 -0.12
N ASN A 82 21.31 11.73 0.14
CA ASN A 82 22.38 10.92 -0.46
C ASN A 82 22.51 9.52 0.17
N CYS A 83 22.11 9.36 1.44
CA CYS A 83 22.08 8.06 2.12
C CYS A 83 20.83 7.25 1.76
N LEU A 84 19.73 7.90 1.37
CA LEU A 84 18.50 7.23 0.93
C LEU A 84 18.67 6.60 -0.47
N GLY A 85 17.85 5.59 -0.76
CA GLY A 85 17.91 4.87 -2.04
C GLY A 85 18.97 3.78 -2.07
N PHE A 86 19.68 3.69 -3.19
CA PHE A 86 20.73 2.71 -3.39
C PHE A 86 22.05 3.12 -2.72
N PRO A 87 22.83 2.16 -2.19
CA PRO A 87 24.20 2.43 -1.75
C PRO A 87 25.05 3.01 -2.88
N SER A 88 25.95 3.94 -2.56
CA SER A 88 26.77 4.68 -3.55
C SER A 88 27.54 3.79 -4.54
N ASN A 89 28.01 2.63 -4.08
CA ASN A 89 28.83 1.70 -4.89
C ASN A 89 28.01 0.57 -5.54
N SER A 90 26.70 0.74 -5.70
CA SER A 90 25.83 -0.34 -6.18
C SER A 90 25.44 -0.25 -7.66
N LYS A 91 25.88 0.78 -8.39
CA LYS A 91 25.49 1.00 -9.80
C LYS A 91 25.72 -0.22 -10.70
N GLU A 92 26.93 -0.78 -10.68
CA GLU A 92 27.28 -1.97 -11.48
C GLU A 92 26.44 -3.19 -11.10
N ILE A 93 26.20 -3.37 -9.79
CA ILE A 93 25.35 -4.45 -9.26
C ILE A 93 23.92 -4.31 -9.76
N VAL A 94 23.36 -3.08 -9.73
CA VAL A 94 22.00 -2.80 -10.19
C VAL A 94 21.89 -3.05 -11.68
N TYR A 95 22.80 -2.49 -12.49
CA TYR A 95 22.78 -2.64 -13.95
C TYR A 95 22.95 -4.10 -14.38
N GLY A 96 23.79 -4.88 -13.67
CA GLY A 96 23.96 -6.31 -13.93
C GLY A 96 22.74 -7.18 -13.58
N LYS A 97 21.70 -6.61 -12.95
CA LYS A 97 20.51 -7.34 -12.46
C LYS A 97 19.18 -6.89 -13.05
N LEU A 98 19.16 -5.84 -13.88
CA LEU A 98 17.91 -5.22 -14.34
C LEU A 98 16.94 -6.21 -15.01
N GLU A 99 17.44 -7.14 -15.84
CA GLU A 99 16.59 -8.14 -16.48
C GLU A 99 15.94 -9.09 -15.47
N ASN A 100 16.64 -9.44 -14.39
CA ASN A 100 16.08 -10.26 -13.31
C ASN A 100 14.93 -9.53 -12.58
N TRP A 101 14.94 -8.21 -12.61
CA TRP A 101 13.88 -7.37 -12.06
C TRP A 101 12.78 -7.07 -13.09
N GLY A 102 12.81 -7.71 -14.27
CA GLY A 102 11.80 -7.60 -15.32
C GLY A 102 11.98 -6.42 -16.27
N PHE A 103 13.08 -5.67 -16.17
CA PHE A 103 13.36 -4.56 -17.08
C PHE A 103 14.04 -5.07 -18.35
N ASN A 104 13.37 -4.94 -19.50
CA ASN A 104 14.01 -5.24 -20.77
C ASN A 104 15.04 -4.16 -21.10
N LEU A 105 16.29 -4.56 -21.36
CA LEU A 105 17.36 -3.60 -21.65
C LEU A 105 17.09 -2.79 -22.93
N SER A 106 16.36 -3.37 -23.89
CA SER A 106 15.94 -2.69 -25.12
C SER A 106 14.97 -1.54 -24.89
N ASP A 107 14.23 -1.55 -23.78
CA ASP A 107 13.25 -0.52 -23.44
C ASP A 107 13.90 0.70 -22.76
N ILE A 108 15.19 0.59 -22.44
CA ILE A 108 15.97 1.59 -21.71
C ILE A 108 16.80 2.41 -22.70
N GLY A 109 16.54 3.72 -22.74
CA GLY A 109 17.27 4.70 -23.53
C GLY A 109 18.51 5.22 -22.79
N ASP A 110 19.44 4.34 -22.46
CA ASP A 110 20.69 4.65 -21.76
C ASP A 110 21.85 3.86 -22.40
N ILE A 111 22.88 4.56 -22.88
CA ILE A 111 24.03 3.98 -23.58
C ILE A 111 24.81 2.97 -22.73
N GLU A 112 24.80 3.14 -21.41
CA GLU A 112 25.53 2.25 -20.49
C GLU A 112 24.81 0.90 -20.29
N ILE A 113 23.53 0.81 -20.65
CA ILE A 113 22.68 -0.37 -20.43
C ILE A 113 22.34 -1.04 -21.77
N ASN A 114 21.90 -0.25 -22.74
CA ASN A 114 21.37 -0.74 -23.99
C ASN A 114 22.42 -0.70 -25.10
N LYS A 115 22.90 -1.89 -25.48
CA LYS A 115 23.90 -2.04 -26.56
C LYS A 115 23.42 -1.52 -27.92
N ASN A 116 22.10 -1.42 -28.13
CA ASN A 116 21.49 -0.94 -29.36
C ASN A 116 20.97 0.49 -29.22
N TYR A 117 21.44 1.24 -28.22
CA TYR A 117 21.05 2.63 -28.00
C TYR A 117 21.33 3.51 -29.22
N LYS A 118 20.36 4.36 -29.58
CA LYS A 118 20.51 5.41 -30.59
C LYS A 118 19.86 6.71 -30.11
N ASP A 119 20.60 7.82 -30.18
CA ASP A 119 20.09 9.15 -29.78
C ASP A 119 18.84 9.55 -30.58
N GLU A 120 18.77 9.18 -31.85
CA GLU A 120 17.65 9.45 -32.75
C GLU A 120 16.33 8.81 -32.26
N ASP A 121 16.42 7.68 -31.57
CA ASP A 121 15.29 6.88 -31.09
C ASP A 121 14.92 7.20 -29.63
N LEU A 122 15.54 8.20 -28.99
CA LEU A 122 15.41 8.49 -27.56
C LEU A 122 13.94 8.65 -27.08
N SER A 123 13.07 9.14 -27.96
CA SER A 123 11.63 9.34 -27.70
C SER A 123 10.80 8.06 -27.74
N THR A 124 11.34 6.97 -28.31
CA THR A 124 10.65 5.69 -28.47
C THR A 124 10.88 4.73 -27.31
N TYR A 125 11.99 4.90 -26.57
CA TYR A 125 12.26 4.11 -25.38
C TYR A 125 11.22 4.40 -24.30
N LYS A 126 10.73 3.33 -23.67
CA LYS A 126 9.82 3.39 -22.53
C LYS A 126 10.46 4.14 -21.35
N TYR A 127 11.73 3.86 -21.09
CA TYR A 127 12.51 4.41 -20.00
C TYR A 127 13.66 5.27 -20.54
N SER A 128 13.44 6.57 -20.69
CA SER A 128 14.47 7.51 -21.11
C SER A 128 14.40 8.82 -20.32
N ILE A 129 15.42 9.67 -20.48
CA ILE A 129 15.46 11.02 -19.90
C ILE A 129 14.18 11.83 -20.18
N ASN A 130 13.51 11.57 -21.32
CA ASN A 130 12.23 12.22 -21.68
C ASN A 130 11.05 11.75 -20.81
N THR A 131 11.10 10.52 -20.29
CA THR A 131 10.00 9.91 -19.53
C THR A 131 10.26 9.83 -18.03
N TYR A 132 11.52 9.80 -17.58
CA TYR A 132 11.90 9.59 -16.19
C TYR A 132 11.15 10.48 -15.20
N LYS A 133 11.16 11.81 -15.40
CA LYS A 133 10.47 12.74 -14.49
C LYS A 133 8.96 12.54 -14.49
N ASN A 134 8.36 12.30 -15.65
CA ASN A 134 6.92 12.09 -15.75
C ASN A 134 6.51 10.83 -14.98
N ILE A 135 7.30 9.76 -15.09
CA ILE A 135 7.09 8.52 -14.33
C ILE A 135 7.24 8.80 -12.84
N LEU A 136 8.36 9.40 -12.41
CA LEU A 136 8.64 9.69 -10.99
C LEU A 136 7.53 10.52 -10.34
N LEU A 137 7.05 11.55 -11.02
CA LEU A 137 6.05 12.48 -10.47
C LEU A 137 4.60 11.99 -10.64
N SER A 138 4.36 10.97 -11.47
CA SER A 138 3.00 10.44 -11.69
C SER A 138 2.35 9.91 -10.40
N SER A 139 3.18 9.36 -9.51
CA SER A 139 2.79 8.80 -8.22
C SER A 139 2.73 9.83 -7.08
N PHE A 140 3.00 11.13 -7.31
CA PHE A 140 3.01 12.11 -6.22
C PHE A 140 2.11 13.32 -6.50
N GLU A 141 1.33 13.74 -5.50
CA GLU A 141 0.59 15.02 -5.54
C GLU A 141 1.48 16.17 -5.04
N ILE A 142 1.81 17.11 -5.92
CA ILE A 142 2.68 18.24 -5.58
C ILE A 142 1.88 19.53 -5.24
N ASN A 143 0.61 19.63 -5.65
CA ASN A 143 -0.09 20.91 -5.75
C ASN A 143 -0.99 21.29 -4.54
N LYS A 144 -0.99 20.55 -3.43
CA LYS A 144 -1.88 20.83 -2.29
C LYS A 144 -1.10 21.30 -1.06
N VAL A 145 -0.94 22.62 -0.97
CA VAL A 145 -0.16 23.32 0.08
C VAL A 145 -0.68 23.08 1.51
N ASN A 146 -1.93 22.65 1.72
CA ASN A 146 -2.52 22.63 3.06
C ASN A 146 -2.87 21.24 3.65
N SER A 147 -2.70 20.14 2.92
CA SER A 147 -2.95 18.78 3.46
C SER A 147 -1.75 17.84 3.33
N LEU A 148 -0.65 18.30 2.71
CA LEU A 148 0.57 17.54 2.49
C LEU A 148 1.69 17.85 3.49
N ILE A 149 1.65 19.02 4.15
CA ILE A 149 2.60 19.40 5.21
C ILE A 149 2.57 18.34 6.33
N ASP A 150 1.39 17.80 6.65
CA ASP A 150 1.23 16.83 7.74
C ASP A 150 1.83 15.45 7.49
N LYS A 151 2.15 15.08 6.24
CA LYS A 151 2.59 13.70 5.94
C LYS A 151 4.10 13.53 5.96
N ASN A 152 4.85 14.38 5.28
CA ASN A 152 6.31 14.32 5.28
C ASN A 152 6.94 15.55 4.58
N ASN A 153 7.47 16.49 5.35
CA ASN A 153 8.19 17.65 4.80
C ASN A 153 9.42 17.26 3.99
N LEU A 154 10.14 16.20 4.38
CA LEU A 154 11.31 15.72 3.63
C LEU A 154 10.91 15.23 2.23
N LEU A 155 9.75 14.56 2.10
CA LEU A 155 9.21 14.17 0.79
C LEU A 155 8.93 15.40 -0.07
N TYR A 156 8.28 16.42 0.49
CA TYR A 156 7.98 17.65 -0.23
C TYR A 156 9.27 18.39 -0.66
N MET A 157 10.23 18.54 0.25
CA MET A 157 11.56 19.10 -0.03
C MET A 157 12.23 18.37 -1.19
N TYR A 158 12.24 17.04 -1.17
CA TYR A 158 12.85 16.24 -2.21
C TYR A 158 12.12 16.35 -3.55
N LEU A 159 10.79 16.45 -3.55
CA LEU A 159 10.00 16.68 -4.77
C LEU A 159 10.30 18.07 -5.38
N GLU A 160 10.49 19.10 -4.58
CA GLU A 160 10.90 20.44 -5.08
C GLU A 160 12.32 20.43 -5.67
N ILE A 161 13.26 19.69 -5.05
CA ILE A 161 14.59 19.45 -5.62
C ILE A 161 14.45 18.71 -6.96
N LEU A 162 13.64 17.65 -7.00
CA LEU A 162 13.47 16.80 -8.17
C LEU A 162 12.91 17.54 -9.39
N LYS A 163 12.04 18.54 -9.20
CA LYS A 163 11.56 19.39 -10.30
C LYS A 163 12.72 20.03 -11.06
N LYS A 164 13.75 20.48 -10.34
CA LYS A 164 14.91 21.21 -10.90
C LYS A 164 16.06 20.27 -11.28
N LYS A 165 16.21 19.13 -10.58
CA LYS A 165 17.26 18.14 -10.83
C LYS A 165 17.10 17.49 -12.20
N GLU A 166 18.16 17.40 -12.98
CA GLU A 166 18.16 16.60 -14.20
C GLU A 166 18.38 15.11 -13.85
N ILE A 167 17.69 14.20 -14.54
CA ILE A 167 17.84 12.75 -14.34
C ILE A 167 18.35 12.18 -15.67
N ARG A 168 19.64 11.89 -15.75
CA ARG A 168 20.34 11.60 -17.00
C ARG A 168 20.47 10.11 -17.32
N THR A 169 20.47 9.28 -16.29
CA THR A 169 20.67 7.84 -16.43
C THR A 169 19.52 7.06 -15.84
N PHE A 170 19.35 5.81 -16.26
CA PHE A 170 18.36 4.92 -15.68
C PHE A 170 18.67 4.62 -14.20
N TYR A 171 19.95 4.56 -13.81
CA TYR A 171 20.35 4.44 -12.41
C TYR A 171 19.86 5.62 -11.58
N GLU A 172 20.05 6.85 -12.06
CA GLU A 172 19.56 8.04 -11.36
C GLU A 172 18.04 8.02 -11.23
N PHE A 173 17.33 7.57 -12.25
CA PHE A 173 15.88 7.38 -12.22
C PHE A 173 15.48 6.37 -11.13
N LEU A 174 16.05 5.16 -11.14
CA LEU A 174 15.73 4.13 -10.14
C LEU A 174 16.12 4.57 -8.72
N ASN A 175 17.30 5.17 -8.55
CA ASN A 175 17.75 5.66 -7.25
C ASN A 175 16.79 6.73 -6.70
N THR A 176 16.40 7.67 -7.54
CA THR A 176 15.43 8.73 -7.18
C THR A 176 14.07 8.12 -6.82
N PHE A 177 13.63 7.11 -7.58
CA PHE A 177 12.39 6.40 -7.27
C PHE A 177 12.44 5.73 -5.89
N MET A 178 13.56 5.08 -5.56
CA MET A 178 13.78 4.46 -4.25
C MET A 178 13.77 5.48 -3.10
N ILE A 179 14.43 6.63 -3.30
CA ILE A 179 14.39 7.73 -2.32
C ILE A 179 12.96 8.18 -2.08
N LEU A 180 12.17 8.37 -3.15
CA LEU A 180 10.76 8.74 -3.03
C LEU A 180 9.94 7.68 -2.29
N GLN A 181 10.19 6.39 -2.50
CA GLN A 181 9.53 5.31 -1.75
C GLN A 181 9.87 5.35 -0.26
N ASP A 182 11.14 5.51 0.08
CA ASP A 182 11.58 5.59 1.49
C ASP A 182 10.99 6.82 2.18
N LEU A 183 10.99 7.97 1.51
CA LEU A 183 10.36 9.17 2.04
C LEU A 183 8.85 8.98 2.20
N ASN A 184 8.17 8.32 1.26
CA ASN A 184 6.74 8.06 1.42
C ASN A 184 6.41 7.08 2.57
N CYS A 185 7.37 6.22 2.95
CA CYS A 185 7.28 5.29 4.09
C CYS A 185 7.45 5.95 5.47
N LEU A 186 7.99 7.17 5.54
CA LEU A 186 8.32 7.80 6.83
C LEU A 186 7.04 8.20 7.58
N PRO A 187 6.86 7.73 8.83
CA PRO A 187 5.68 8.10 9.62
C PRO A 187 5.70 9.60 9.95
N VAL A 188 4.55 10.13 10.34
CA VAL A 188 4.39 11.54 10.73
C VAL A 188 5.34 11.89 11.87
N ASN A 189 5.38 11.04 12.90
CA ASN A 189 6.31 11.18 14.02
C ASN A 189 7.29 9.99 14.02
N TYR A 190 8.50 10.21 13.52
CA TYR A 190 9.59 9.23 13.54
C TYR A 190 10.62 9.59 14.62
N LYS A 191 11.21 8.56 15.26
CA LYS A 191 12.28 8.75 16.25
C LYS A 191 13.63 9.08 15.61
N GLY A 192 13.83 8.60 14.39
CA GLY A 192 15.02 8.79 13.60
C GLY A 192 15.02 7.85 12.39
N ILE A 193 15.98 8.08 11.51
CA ILE A 193 16.19 7.34 10.27
C ILE A 193 17.59 6.73 10.33
N TYR A 194 17.69 5.41 10.29
CA TYR A 194 18.96 4.71 10.19
C TYR A 194 19.05 4.00 8.85
N ILE A 195 19.90 4.52 7.96
CA ILE A 195 20.09 3.93 6.65
C ILE A 195 21.54 4.05 6.21
N ASN A 196 22.05 2.99 5.57
CA ASN A 196 23.42 2.92 5.06
C ASN A 196 24.48 3.32 6.11
N GLY A 197 24.30 2.85 7.35
CA GLY A 197 25.22 3.08 8.46
C GLY A 197 25.18 4.49 9.09
N ASN A 198 24.23 5.33 8.67
CA ASN A 198 24.11 6.70 9.16
C ASN A 198 22.78 6.90 9.90
N LEU A 199 22.83 7.55 11.06
CA LEU A 199 21.65 7.85 11.87
C LEU A 199 21.32 9.34 11.83
N PHE A 200 20.09 9.65 11.45
CA PHE A 200 19.55 11.01 11.40
C PHE A 200 18.40 11.13 12.39
N ILE A 201 18.40 12.18 13.20
CA ILE A 201 17.38 12.41 14.24
C ILE A 201 16.70 13.76 14.00
N PRO A 202 15.36 13.85 14.19
CA PRO A 202 14.67 15.13 14.16
C PRO A 202 15.11 16.02 15.33
N LYS A 203 15.47 17.28 15.04
CA LYS A 203 15.73 18.33 16.03
C LYS A 203 14.46 19.13 16.35
N ASN A 204 13.65 19.36 15.33
CA ASN A 204 12.32 19.97 15.38
C ASN A 204 11.49 19.38 14.22
N GLU A 205 10.30 19.91 13.96
CA GLU A 205 9.39 19.38 12.92
C GLU A 205 9.97 19.35 11.49
N TYR A 206 11.08 20.06 11.21
CA TYR A 206 11.60 20.26 9.84
C TYR A 206 13.11 20.00 9.71
N ASP A 207 13.87 20.12 10.79
CA ASP A 207 15.32 19.96 10.80
C ASP A 207 15.70 18.58 11.33
N ILE A 208 16.57 17.91 10.58
CA ILE A 208 17.28 16.72 11.03
C ILE A 208 18.76 17.04 11.21
N PHE A 209 19.42 16.28 12.08
CA PHE A 209 20.86 16.32 12.24
C PHE A 209 21.43 14.90 12.20
N LYS A 210 22.63 14.77 11.66
CA LYS A 210 23.37 13.52 11.71
C LYS A 210 23.89 13.27 13.13
N SER A 211 23.75 12.03 13.59
CA SER A 211 24.11 11.60 14.93
C SER A 211 24.87 10.28 14.89
N ASP A 212 25.68 10.04 15.92
CA ASP A 212 26.36 8.77 16.13
C ASP A 212 25.53 7.90 17.08
N ILE A 213 25.32 6.65 16.70
CA ILE A 213 24.56 5.67 17.49
C ILE A 213 25.22 5.39 18.86
N ASN A 214 26.55 5.44 18.94
CA ASN A 214 27.28 5.25 20.19
C ASN A 214 27.00 6.38 21.17
N ILE A 215 26.94 7.62 20.68
CA ILE A 215 26.60 8.80 21.50
C ILE A 215 25.19 8.66 22.10
N ILE A 216 24.24 8.06 21.38
CA ILE A 216 22.89 7.80 21.90
C ILE A 216 22.92 6.74 23.00
N LYS A 217 23.64 5.64 22.74
CA LYS A 217 23.80 4.54 23.71
C LYS A 217 24.48 5.04 25.00
N GLU A 218 25.49 5.91 24.89
CA GLU A 218 26.21 6.53 26.02
C GLU A 218 25.32 7.47 26.86
N LYS A 219 24.31 8.11 26.26
CA LYS A 219 23.31 8.89 26.98
C LYS A 219 22.27 8.03 27.72
N ASN A 220 22.60 6.77 28.00
CA ASN A 220 21.74 5.74 28.60
C ASN A 220 20.45 5.43 27.81
N ALA A 221 20.38 5.80 26.53
CA ALA A 221 19.27 5.39 25.67
C ALA A 221 19.60 4.04 25.02
N LYS A 222 19.03 2.95 25.54
CA LYS A 222 19.09 1.65 24.86
C LYS A 222 18.29 1.75 23.57
N THR A 223 18.91 1.41 22.45
CA THR A 223 18.25 1.36 21.14
C THR A 223 18.40 0.00 20.49
N LEU A 224 17.39 -0.39 19.72
CA LEU A 224 17.28 -1.68 19.02
C LEU A 224 17.48 -1.54 17.50
N ILE A 225 18.07 -0.42 17.05
CA ILE A 225 18.29 -0.10 15.61
C ILE A 225 19.05 -1.20 14.86
N GLU A 226 19.98 -1.87 15.55
CA GLU A 226 20.85 -2.90 14.97
C GLU A 226 20.48 -4.32 15.45
N GLU A 227 19.38 -4.45 16.22
CA GLU A 227 18.98 -5.71 16.86
C GLU A 227 17.86 -6.40 16.07
N GLU A 228 18.20 -7.48 15.38
CA GLU A 228 17.24 -8.35 14.71
C GLU A 228 16.38 -9.17 15.71
N PRO A 229 15.20 -9.65 15.30
CA PRO A 229 14.49 -9.30 14.07
C PRO A 229 13.89 -7.88 14.08
N TYR A 230 13.79 -7.30 12.89
CA TYR A 230 13.13 -6.02 12.63
C TYR A 230 11.62 -6.18 12.41
N LEU A 231 10.89 -5.07 12.36
CA LEU A 231 9.46 -5.02 12.07
C LEU A 231 9.24 -4.71 10.58
N TYR A 232 8.52 -5.59 9.88
CA TYR A 232 8.02 -5.36 8.53
C TYR A 232 6.54 -4.99 8.59
N LEU A 233 6.19 -3.83 8.06
CA LEU A 233 4.85 -3.27 8.12
C LEU A 233 4.28 -3.04 6.71
N THR A 234 3.06 -3.51 6.47
CA THR A 234 2.29 -3.21 5.24
C THR A 234 1.24 -2.14 5.48
N TYR A 235 0.88 -1.48 4.39
CA TYR A 235 -0.16 -0.48 4.34
C TYR A 235 -1.29 -0.89 3.40
N HIS A 236 -2.41 -0.19 3.56
CA HIS A 236 -3.60 -0.42 2.76
C HIS A 236 -3.34 -0.22 1.27
N GLY A 237 -2.52 0.78 0.92
CA GLY A 237 -2.17 1.08 -0.47
C GLY A 237 -3.39 1.57 -1.27
N GLY A 238 -3.44 1.21 -2.56
CA GLY A 238 -4.55 1.51 -3.46
C GLY A 238 -4.25 2.61 -4.49
N LYS A 239 -5.29 3.12 -5.16
CA LYS A 239 -5.15 4.03 -6.33
C LYS A 239 -4.76 5.48 -5.99
N LYS A 240 -4.56 5.81 -4.71
CA LYS A 240 -4.17 7.18 -4.32
C LYS A 240 -2.71 7.38 -4.72
N LYS A 241 -2.37 8.54 -5.29
CA LYS A 241 -1.01 8.85 -5.73
C LYS A 241 0.01 8.57 -4.62
N ASN A 242 -0.15 9.21 -3.47
CA ASN A 242 0.78 9.05 -2.34
C ASN A 242 0.50 7.80 -1.49
N ALA A 243 -0.17 6.77 -2.00
CA ALA A 243 -0.34 5.51 -1.28
C ALA A 243 1.00 4.77 -1.16
N ILE A 244 1.12 3.92 -0.14
CA ILE A 244 2.35 3.16 0.06
C ILE A 244 2.22 1.80 -0.61
N HIS A 245 3.11 1.59 -1.57
CA HIS A 245 3.18 0.41 -2.44
C HIS A 245 4.41 -0.45 -2.13
N ASN A 246 4.84 -0.46 -0.87
CA ASN A 246 6.01 -1.18 -0.39
C ASN A 246 5.76 -1.65 1.05
N ILE A 247 6.66 -2.47 1.56
CA ILE A 247 6.74 -2.81 2.98
C ILE A 247 7.77 -1.87 3.61
N CYS A 248 7.42 -1.26 4.73
CA CYS A 248 8.34 -0.37 5.44
C CYS A 248 8.97 -1.12 6.62
N LYS A 249 10.28 -0.95 6.80
CA LYS A 249 11.10 -1.63 7.81
C LYS A 249 11.36 -0.69 8.97
N PHE A 250 11.16 -1.19 10.18
CA PHE A 250 11.43 -0.45 11.42
C PHE A 250 12.22 -1.30 12.41
N SER A 251 13.03 -0.68 13.25
CA SER A 251 13.53 -1.33 14.45
C SER A 251 12.39 -1.56 15.44
N ARG A 252 12.59 -2.48 16.40
CA ARG A 252 11.57 -2.79 17.41
C ARG A 252 11.22 -1.61 18.31
N ASP A 253 12.15 -0.68 18.50
CA ASP A 253 11.96 0.56 19.23
C ASP A 253 11.49 1.73 18.34
N GLY A 254 11.28 1.53 17.03
CA GLY A 254 10.55 2.48 16.17
C GLY A 254 11.38 3.43 15.31
N TYR A 255 12.67 3.16 15.10
CA TYR A 255 13.47 3.88 14.10
C TYR A 255 13.16 3.34 12.70
N PHE A 256 13.11 4.23 11.72
CA PHE A 256 12.88 3.85 10.32
C PHE A 256 14.18 3.34 9.68
N LEU A 257 14.09 2.19 9.01
CA LEU A 257 15.22 1.48 8.42
C LEU A 257 15.14 1.35 6.89
N GLY A 258 14.23 2.07 6.24
CA GLY A 258 14.00 2.01 4.80
C GLY A 258 12.80 1.14 4.40
N SER A 259 12.50 1.12 3.11
CA SER A 259 11.56 0.17 2.52
C SER A 259 12.23 -1.18 2.22
N VAL A 260 11.44 -2.25 2.03
CA VAL A 260 11.96 -3.62 1.90
C VAL A 260 12.08 -4.08 0.45
N LEU A 261 11.14 -3.70 -0.42
CA LEU A 261 11.07 -4.21 -1.79
C LEU A 261 11.87 -3.34 -2.76
N LEU A 262 12.64 -3.99 -3.64
CA LEU A 262 13.36 -3.37 -4.75
C LEU A 262 12.44 -3.11 -5.94
N PRO A 263 12.90 -2.28 -6.90
CA PRO A 263 12.15 -2.03 -8.10
C PRO A 263 12.06 -3.16 -9.07
N PHE A 264 10.87 -3.30 -9.65
CA PHE A 264 10.59 -4.34 -10.63
C PHE A 264 9.55 -3.88 -11.66
N GLU A 265 9.59 -4.54 -12.80
CA GLU A 265 8.61 -4.45 -13.86
C GLU A 265 7.90 -5.80 -14.02
N GLU A 266 6.59 -5.74 -14.27
CA GLU A 266 5.81 -6.90 -14.67
C GLU A 266 4.83 -6.52 -15.77
N ASN A 267 4.85 -7.26 -16.89
CA ASN A 267 3.96 -7.07 -18.04
C ASN A 267 3.91 -5.62 -18.56
N GLY A 268 5.07 -4.97 -18.67
CA GLY A 268 5.13 -3.60 -19.15
C GLY A 268 4.79 -2.54 -18.10
N ILE A 269 4.43 -2.91 -16.88
CA ILE A 269 4.03 -1.97 -15.82
C ILE A 269 5.15 -1.87 -14.78
N PHE A 270 5.64 -0.64 -14.60
CA PHE A 270 6.57 -0.29 -13.54
C PHE A 270 5.83 -0.25 -12.21
N PHE A 271 6.15 -1.20 -11.33
CA PHE A 271 5.52 -1.47 -10.03
C PHE A 271 4.00 -1.61 -9.98
N ASN A 272 3.58 -2.84 -9.71
CA ASN A 272 2.19 -3.25 -9.65
C ASN A 272 1.76 -3.76 -8.26
N SER A 273 2.56 -3.54 -7.21
CA SER A 273 2.20 -3.87 -5.82
C SER A 273 1.25 -2.81 -5.26
N ILE A 274 -0.06 -3.03 -5.37
CA ILE A 274 -1.03 -1.95 -5.10
C ILE A 274 -1.56 -2.01 -3.68
N SER A 275 -1.99 -3.18 -3.21
CA SER A 275 -2.73 -3.33 -1.96
C SER A 275 -2.18 -4.48 -1.13
N LEU A 276 -0.99 -4.29 -0.54
CA LEU A 276 -0.30 -5.33 0.21
C LEU A 276 -1.03 -5.68 1.52
N ARG A 277 -1.33 -6.96 1.75
CA ARG A 277 -1.94 -7.44 3.00
C ARG A 277 -1.07 -8.51 3.65
N GLY A 278 -1.44 -9.77 3.50
CA GLY A 278 -0.78 -10.90 4.12
C GLY A 278 0.69 -10.98 3.76
N LEU A 279 1.52 -11.28 4.76
CA LEU A 279 2.95 -11.51 4.62
C LEU A 279 3.29 -12.88 5.17
N LEU A 280 4.16 -13.61 4.47
CA LEU A 280 4.69 -14.89 4.90
C LEU A 280 6.17 -14.97 4.57
N LEU A 281 7.00 -15.24 5.57
CA LEU A 281 8.38 -15.66 5.37
C LEU A 281 8.43 -17.19 5.35
N TYR A 282 9.00 -17.75 4.29
CA TYR A 282 9.17 -19.19 4.14
C TYR A 282 10.44 -19.48 3.34
N GLN A 283 11.32 -20.33 3.89
CA GLN A 283 12.62 -20.64 3.29
C GLN A 283 13.38 -19.37 2.86
N ASN A 284 13.46 -18.40 3.77
CA ASN A 284 14.04 -17.05 3.60
C ASN A 284 13.42 -16.15 2.53
N LYS A 285 12.53 -16.66 1.67
CA LYS A 285 11.75 -15.88 0.71
C LYS A 285 10.58 -15.18 1.40
N LEU A 286 10.17 -14.06 0.81
CA LEU A 286 9.02 -13.29 1.27
C LEU A 286 7.88 -13.41 0.28
N TYR A 287 6.74 -13.93 0.75
CA TYR A 287 5.50 -14.04 0.01
C TYR A 287 4.52 -12.97 0.48
N ILE A 288 3.91 -12.26 -0.47
CA ILE A 288 3.05 -11.10 -0.20
C ILE A 288 1.73 -11.27 -0.92
N ALA A 289 0.63 -11.21 -0.19
CA ALA A 289 -0.69 -11.09 -0.80
C ALA A 289 -0.90 -9.65 -1.29
N ASP A 290 -0.95 -9.47 -2.61
CA ASP A 290 -1.48 -8.25 -3.22
C ASP A 290 -2.98 -8.40 -3.45
N SER A 291 -3.72 -7.61 -2.71
CA SER A 291 -5.16 -7.74 -2.57
C SER A 291 -5.91 -6.82 -3.53
N PHE A 292 -5.26 -6.29 -4.57
CA PHE A 292 -5.95 -5.52 -5.58
C PHE A 292 -7.02 -6.38 -6.26
N LYS A 293 -8.29 -5.98 -6.14
CA LYS A 293 -9.44 -6.83 -6.50
C LYS A 293 -9.44 -7.28 -7.96
N ASP A 294 -9.00 -6.40 -8.85
CA ASP A 294 -8.99 -6.65 -10.29
C ASP A 294 -7.72 -7.39 -10.76
N ASN A 295 -6.75 -7.62 -9.87
CA ASN A 295 -5.47 -8.24 -10.17
C ASN A 295 -4.86 -8.88 -8.91
N SER A 296 -5.63 -9.77 -8.26
CA SER A 296 -5.21 -10.38 -6.99
C SER A 296 -4.07 -11.39 -7.21
N LYS A 297 -3.02 -11.29 -6.39
CA LYS A 297 -1.79 -12.07 -6.55
C LYS A 297 -1.15 -12.44 -5.23
N ILE A 298 -0.36 -13.50 -5.24
CA ILE A 298 0.71 -13.73 -4.26
C ILE A 298 2.04 -13.50 -4.97
N LEU A 299 2.75 -12.44 -4.58
CA LEU A 299 4.07 -12.09 -5.10
C LEU A 299 5.15 -12.79 -4.27
N MET A 300 6.23 -13.22 -4.91
CA MET A 300 7.38 -13.84 -4.26
C MET A 300 8.63 -12.97 -4.46
N PHE A 301 9.32 -12.70 -3.35
CA PHE A 301 10.53 -11.92 -3.29
C PHE A 301 11.67 -12.74 -2.70
N SER A 302 12.89 -12.38 -3.09
CA SER A 302 14.12 -13.04 -2.67
C SER A 302 14.37 -12.94 -1.16
N ASP A 303 15.43 -13.62 -0.74
CA ASP A 303 16.14 -13.36 0.50
C ASP A 303 16.64 -11.90 0.54
N SER A 304 17.00 -11.42 1.73
CA SER A 304 17.56 -10.07 1.88
C SER A 304 18.93 -9.96 1.23
N ILE A 305 19.13 -8.88 0.45
CA ILE A 305 20.33 -8.61 -0.33
C ILE A 305 21.19 -7.58 0.43
N SER A 306 22.27 -8.03 1.06
CA SER A 306 23.07 -7.21 1.98
C SER A 306 23.70 -5.98 1.31
N ASN A 307 24.21 -6.12 0.09
CA ASN A 307 24.79 -5.04 -0.71
C ASN A 307 23.75 -4.06 -1.28
N LEU A 308 22.45 -4.31 -1.07
CA LEU A 308 21.34 -3.41 -1.40
C LEU A 308 20.52 -3.09 -0.14
N SER A 309 21.21 -2.84 0.98
CA SER A 309 20.62 -2.42 2.25
C SER A 309 19.59 -3.41 2.82
N ASN A 310 19.83 -4.70 2.62
CA ASN A 310 18.96 -5.81 3.04
C ASN A 310 17.56 -5.81 2.40
N ARG A 311 17.40 -5.13 1.25
CA ARG A 311 16.18 -5.15 0.43
C ARG A 311 16.04 -6.46 -0.32
N ARG A 312 14.86 -6.69 -0.91
CA ARG A 312 14.49 -7.94 -1.57
C ARG A 312 14.09 -7.69 -3.01
N GLU A 313 14.63 -8.48 -3.94
CA GLU A 313 14.27 -8.41 -5.35
C GLU A 313 13.02 -9.24 -5.64
N TYR A 314 12.22 -8.75 -6.57
CA TYR A 314 11.08 -9.51 -7.09
C TYR A 314 11.61 -10.75 -7.83
N LEU A 315 11.02 -11.91 -7.53
CA LEU A 315 11.35 -13.16 -8.22
C LEU A 315 10.26 -13.54 -9.22
N SER A 316 9.01 -13.55 -8.77
CA SER A 316 7.87 -13.87 -9.64
C SER A 316 6.54 -13.54 -8.98
N THR A 317 5.49 -13.48 -9.80
CA THR A 317 4.12 -13.68 -9.36
C THR A 317 3.93 -15.18 -9.17
N PHE A 318 3.92 -15.62 -7.91
CA PHE A 318 3.88 -17.03 -7.55
C PHE A 318 2.48 -17.63 -7.71
N ILE A 319 1.44 -16.86 -7.36
CA ILE A 319 0.04 -17.24 -7.53
C ILE A 319 -0.72 -16.06 -8.14
N THR A 320 -1.49 -16.32 -9.19
CA THR A 320 -2.33 -15.30 -9.84
C THR A 320 -3.79 -15.71 -9.74
N GLN A 321 -4.67 -14.74 -9.50
CA GLN A 321 -6.11 -14.93 -9.68
C GLN A 321 -6.42 -15.06 -11.17
N ASN A 322 -7.27 -16.02 -11.52
CA ASN A 322 -7.72 -16.22 -12.90
C ASN A 322 -9.17 -16.69 -12.88
N TYR A 323 -10.04 -16.09 -13.68
CA TYR A 323 -11.48 -16.40 -13.66
C TYR A 323 -11.82 -17.84 -14.06
N GLU A 324 -10.95 -18.53 -14.78
CA GLU A 324 -11.14 -19.91 -15.22
C GLU A 324 -10.49 -20.90 -14.26
N THR A 325 -9.24 -20.65 -13.87
CA THR A 325 -8.43 -21.63 -13.12
C THR A 325 -8.31 -21.35 -11.63
N ASN A 326 -8.47 -20.11 -11.19
CA ASN A 326 -8.41 -19.70 -9.77
C ASN A 326 -9.42 -18.58 -9.47
N PRO A 327 -10.73 -18.81 -9.65
CA PRO A 327 -11.73 -17.75 -9.57
C PRO A 327 -11.98 -17.26 -8.15
N LEU A 328 -11.60 -18.03 -7.14
CA LEU A 328 -11.97 -17.79 -5.75
C LEU A 328 -10.94 -16.97 -4.96
N MET A 329 -9.76 -16.66 -5.51
CA MET A 329 -8.72 -15.88 -4.82
C MET A 329 -8.87 -14.36 -5.00
N ILE A 330 -10.05 -13.81 -4.73
CA ILE A 330 -10.32 -12.38 -4.90
C ILE A 330 -10.11 -11.64 -3.58
N HIS A 331 -9.25 -10.62 -3.60
CA HIS A 331 -8.92 -9.80 -2.43
C HIS A 331 -8.28 -10.66 -1.30
N PRO A 332 -7.17 -11.40 -1.58
CA PRO A 332 -6.49 -12.25 -0.60
C PRO A 332 -6.02 -11.45 0.61
N TYR A 333 -6.19 -11.94 1.83
CA TYR A 333 -5.95 -11.14 3.05
C TYR A 333 -4.97 -11.80 4.03
N GLY A 334 -5.14 -13.09 4.33
CA GLY A 334 -4.22 -13.89 5.13
C GLY A 334 -3.48 -14.88 4.25
N ILE A 335 -2.22 -15.16 4.57
CA ILE A 335 -1.44 -16.25 3.98
C ILE A 335 -0.68 -16.96 5.11
N LYS A 336 -0.72 -18.29 5.15
CA LYS A 336 0.02 -19.09 6.13
C LYS A 336 0.49 -20.40 5.51
N LYS A 337 1.71 -20.83 5.84
CA LYS A 337 2.22 -22.15 5.50
C LYS A 337 1.77 -23.18 6.54
N TYR A 338 1.21 -24.28 6.08
CA TYR A 338 0.96 -25.47 6.90
C TYR A 338 1.10 -26.72 6.03
N ASN A 339 1.81 -27.73 6.52
CA ASN A 339 2.24 -28.90 5.73
C ASN A 339 2.89 -28.46 4.40
N ASP A 340 2.51 -29.09 3.28
CA ASP A 340 3.02 -28.82 1.93
C ASP A 340 2.21 -27.75 1.19
N TYR A 341 1.43 -26.94 1.92
CA TYR A 341 0.55 -25.93 1.34
C TYR A 341 0.71 -24.52 1.95
N PHE A 342 0.54 -23.52 1.11
CA PHE A 342 0.12 -22.18 1.53
C PHE A 342 -1.40 -22.09 1.54
N TYR A 343 -1.95 -21.62 2.64
CA TYR A 343 -3.37 -21.34 2.81
C TYR A 343 -3.59 -19.85 2.69
N VAL A 344 -4.52 -19.46 1.81
CA VAL A 344 -4.84 -18.06 1.53
C VAL A 344 -6.32 -17.82 1.78
N SER A 345 -6.64 -16.89 2.68
CA SER A 345 -8.01 -16.42 2.88
C SER A 345 -8.33 -15.29 1.92
N SER A 346 -9.54 -15.32 1.33
CA SER A 346 -9.99 -14.33 0.36
C SER A 346 -11.22 -13.60 0.87
N GLN A 347 -11.09 -12.28 1.07
CA GLN A 347 -12.09 -11.50 1.79
C GLN A 347 -13.42 -11.42 1.03
N ASN A 348 -13.38 -11.26 -0.29
CA ASN A 348 -14.60 -11.00 -1.07
C ASN A 348 -15.36 -12.27 -1.44
N THR A 349 -14.66 -13.41 -1.50
CA THR A 349 -15.25 -14.71 -1.88
C THR A 349 -15.60 -15.55 -0.65
N GLY A 350 -15.12 -15.17 0.53
CA GLY A 350 -15.37 -15.93 1.76
C GLY A 350 -14.76 -17.33 1.67
N THR A 351 -13.55 -17.47 1.12
CA THR A 351 -12.92 -18.78 0.90
C THR A 351 -11.51 -18.86 1.47
N VAL A 352 -11.15 -20.05 1.95
CA VAL A 352 -9.75 -20.42 2.16
C VAL A 352 -9.36 -21.43 1.10
N LEU A 353 -8.33 -21.10 0.34
CA LEU A 353 -7.74 -21.94 -0.70
C LEU A 353 -6.38 -22.44 -0.23
N ARG A 354 -6.00 -23.65 -0.64
CA ARG A 354 -4.65 -24.19 -0.47
C ARG A 354 -3.91 -24.29 -1.79
N PHE A 355 -2.65 -23.88 -1.78
CA PHE A 355 -1.74 -23.89 -2.93
C PHE A 355 -0.47 -24.64 -2.55
N ASN A 356 0.05 -25.47 -3.44
CA ASN A 356 1.28 -26.22 -3.19
C ASN A 356 2.46 -25.24 -2.99
N VAL A 357 3.29 -25.47 -1.98
CA VAL A 357 4.40 -24.55 -1.61
C VAL A 357 5.51 -24.47 -2.65
N GLU A 358 5.69 -25.50 -3.48
CA GLU A 358 6.78 -25.56 -4.45
C GLU A 358 6.43 -24.83 -5.75
N ASN A 359 5.18 -24.96 -6.21
CA ASN A 359 4.79 -24.50 -7.55
C ASN A 359 3.60 -23.51 -7.58
N GLY A 360 2.98 -23.22 -6.44
CA GLY A 360 1.86 -22.26 -6.35
C GLY A 360 0.56 -22.73 -7.01
N GLN A 361 0.49 -23.98 -7.47
CA GLN A 361 -0.74 -24.53 -8.05
C GLN A 361 -1.77 -24.82 -6.97
N LEU A 362 -3.06 -24.72 -7.31
CA LEU A 362 -4.14 -25.13 -6.40
C LEU A 362 -3.95 -26.60 -6.02
N GLY A 363 -4.02 -26.88 -4.71
CA GLY A 363 -4.02 -28.25 -4.22
C GLY A 363 -5.33 -28.97 -4.50
N GLU A 364 -5.45 -30.21 -4.01
CA GLU A 364 -6.73 -30.90 -4.06
C GLU A 364 -7.77 -30.17 -3.18
N PRO A 365 -9.06 -30.11 -3.55
CA PRO A 365 -10.09 -29.68 -2.61
C PRO A 365 -10.32 -30.75 -1.52
N ILE A 366 -11.00 -30.37 -0.43
CA ILE A 366 -11.57 -31.39 0.48
C ILE A 366 -12.77 -32.07 -0.17
N ASP A 367 -13.16 -33.24 0.34
CA ASP A 367 -14.27 -34.05 -0.18
C ASP A 367 -15.56 -33.26 -0.39
N LEU A 368 -15.89 -32.38 0.56
CA LEU A 368 -17.07 -31.52 0.52
C LEU A 368 -17.10 -30.58 -0.70
N TYR A 369 -15.93 -30.19 -1.22
CA TYR A 369 -15.79 -29.18 -2.26
C TYR A 369 -15.17 -29.72 -3.56
N LYS A 370 -15.05 -31.05 -3.71
CA LYS A 370 -14.50 -31.70 -4.91
C LYS A 370 -15.09 -31.22 -6.23
N ASN A 371 -16.40 -30.94 -6.25
CA ASN A 371 -17.12 -30.49 -7.44
C ASN A 371 -17.31 -28.96 -7.51
N THR A 372 -16.66 -28.19 -6.62
CA THR A 372 -16.82 -26.73 -6.55
C THR A 372 -15.63 -26.00 -7.17
N SER A 373 -14.42 -26.23 -6.65
CA SER A 373 -13.21 -25.57 -7.13
C SER A 373 -11.98 -26.27 -6.56
N GLN A 374 -10.91 -26.37 -7.33
CA GLN A 374 -9.63 -26.88 -6.83
C GLN A 374 -9.11 -26.02 -5.67
N GLY A 375 -8.33 -26.65 -4.79
CA GLY A 375 -7.70 -26.03 -3.62
C GLY A 375 -8.67 -25.57 -2.53
N LEU A 376 -9.99 -25.67 -2.75
CA LEU A 376 -10.98 -25.17 -1.80
C LEU A 376 -11.07 -26.06 -0.55
N VAL A 377 -10.78 -25.45 0.60
CA VAL A 377 -10.85 -26.13 1.90
C VAL A 377 -11.92 -25.55 2.83
N ILE A 378 -12.24 -24.25 2.71
CA ILE A 378 -13.30 -23.61 3.48
C ILE A 378 -14.07 -22.65 2.58
N LYS A 379 -15.41 -22.69 2.64
CA LYS A 379 -16.30 -21.73 1.97
C LYS A 379 -17.38 -21.23 2.92
N PHE A 380 -17.52 -19.91 3.00
CA PHE A 380 -18.53 -19.21 3.78
C PHE A 380 -19.71 -18.74 2.91
N ASN A 381 -20.70 -18.14 3.55
CA ASN A 381 -21.80 -17.50 2.83
C ASN A 381 -21.27 -16.32 2.00
N ASN A 382 -21.95 -15.99 0.90
CA ASN A 382 -21.50 -14.94 -0.04
C ASN A 382 -21.34 -13.54 0.58
N ASN A 383 -21.91 -13.29 1.78
CA ASN A 383 -21.82 -12.01 2.49
C ASN A 383 -20.80 -12.02 3.63
N ASP A 384 -20.13 -13.15 3.89
CA ASP A 384 -19.16 -13.28 4.96
C ASP A 384 -17.80 -12.74 4.50
N GLU A 385 -17.25 -11.80 5.27
CA GLU A 385 -15.93 -11.25 5.04
C GLU A 385 -14.94 -11.95 5.96
N ILE A 386 -14.06 -12.75 5.39
CA ILE A 386 -12.99 -13.38 6.17
C ILE A 386 -11.66 -12.65 6.03
N ARG A 387 -10.82 -12.76 7.07
CA ARG A 387 -9.55 -12.05 7.15
C ARG A 387 -8.42 -12.94 7.64
N GLY A 388 -7.91 -12.74 8.85
CA GLY A 388 -6.79 -13.52 9.39
C GLY A 388 -7.07 -15.01 9.39
N LEU A 389 -6.01 -15.78 9.15
CA LEU A 389 -6.00 -17.22 9.34
C LEU A 389 -4.69 -17.63 10.00
N ASP A 390 -4.72 -18.66 10.84
CA ASP A 390 -3.53 -19.28 11.40
C ASP A 390 -3.80 -20.76 11.74
N PHE A 391 -2.75 -21.52 12.02
CA PHE A 391 -2.83 -22.91 12.42
C PHE A 391 -2.22 -23.09 13.81
N ASP A 392 -2.84 -23.94 14.64
CA ASP A 392 -2.19 -24.42 15.87
C ASP A 392 -1.16 -25.53 15.58
N SER A 393 -0.43 -25.95 16.61
CA SER A 393 0.58 -27.02 16.52
C SER A 393 -0.01 -28.40 16.19
N THR A 394 -1.32 -28.58 16.35
CA THR A 394 -2.06 -29.83 16.06
C THR A 394 -2.70 -29.81 14.67
N GLY A 395 -2.60 -28.69 13.94
CA GLY A 395 -3.16 -28.52 12.62
C GLY A 395 -4.61 -28.03 12.56
N LYS A 396 -5.18 -27.55 13.67
CA LYS A 396 -6.49 -26.89 13.61
C LYS A 396 -6.33 -25.54 12.93
N CYS A 397 -7.22 -25.26 11.99
CA CYS A 397 -7.23 -23.99 11.26
C CYS A 397 -8.18 -23.00 11.93
N PHE A 398 -7.70 -21.80 12.24
CA PHE A 398 -8.46 -20.70 12.80
C PHE A 398 -8.69 -19.65 11.72
N VAL A 399 -9.94 -19.25 11.49
CA VAL A 399 -10.28 -18.25 10.48
C VAL A 399 -11.13 -17.14 11.09
N SER A 400 -10.70 -15.89 10.91
CA SER A 400 -11.48 -14.71 11.28
C SER A 400 -12.63 -14.53 10.31
N ASN A 401 -13.87 -14.75 10.76
CA ASN A 401 -15.07 -14.37 10.04
C ASN A 401 -15.73 -13.17 10.73
N LYS A 402 -15.81 -12.04 10.02
CA LYS A 402 -16.26 -10.76 10.59
C LYS A 402 -17.70 -10.81 11.11
N GLN A 403 -18.54 -11.69 10.56
CA GLN A 403 -19.96 -11.78 10.85
C GLN A 403 -20.25 -12.72 12.03
N VAL A 404 -19.59 -13.88 12.09
CA VAL A 404 -19.94 -14.94 13.07
C VAL A 404 -18.90 -15.19 14.16
N GLY A 405 -17.66 -14.69 14.00
CA GLY A 405 -16.57 -14.88 14.96
C GLY A 405 -15.42 -15.71 14.40
N VAL A 406 -14.57 -16.25 15.28
CA VAL A 406 -13.43 -17.07 14.84
C VAL A 406 -13.87 -18.51 14.70
N GLN A 407 -13.81 -19.03 13.48
CA GLN A 407 -14.20 -20.41 13.17
C GLN A 407 -12.97 -21.31 13.23
N ILE A 408 -13.11 -22.42 13.95
CA ILE A 408 -12.04 -23.38 14.20
C ILE A 408 -12.39 -24.68 13.51
N TYR A 409 -11.46 -25.16 12.68
CA TYR A 409 -11.61 -26.36 11.88
C TYR A 409 -10.58 -27.40 12.30
N ASP A 410 -10.95 -28.68 12.23
CA ASP A 410 -10.00 -29.78 12.40
C ASP A 410 -9.05 -29.91 11.20
N THR A 411 -8.16 -30.90 11.24
CA THR A 411 -7.20 -31.19 10.17
C THR A 411 -7.86 -31.60 8.85
N ASN A 412 -9.14 -31.99 8.88
CA ASN A 412 -9.95 -32.34 7.72
C ASN A 412 -10.87 -31.18 7.28
N PHE A 413 -10.67 -29.99 7.85
CA PHE A 413 -11.48 -28.80 7.62
C PHE A 413 -12.96 -28.96 7.98
N LYS A 414 -13.29 -29.80 8.97
CA LYS A 414 -14.61 -29.84 9.58
C LYS A 414 -14.68 -28.81 10.70
N LEU A 415 -15.74 -27.99 10.70
CA LEU A 415 -15.98 -26.99 11.74
C LEU A 415 -16.17 -27.68 13.11
N ILE A 416 -15.36 -27.29 14.09
CA ILE A 416 -15.42 -27.81 15.47
C ILE A 416 -16.09 -26.79 16.40
N LYS A 417 -15.70 -25.52 16.29
CA LYS A 417 -16.08 -24.48 17.25
C LYS A 417 -16.10 -23.09 16.60
N ILE A 418 -16.88 -22.20 17.18
CA ILE A 418 -16.86 -20.77 16.89
C ILE A 418 -16.55 -20.02 18.19
N LEU A 419 -15.47 -19.24 18.23
CA LEU A 419 -15.19 -18.33 19.33
C LEU A 419 -16.03 -17.05 19.14
N PRO A 420 -16.73 -16.57 20.19
CA PRO A 420 -17.65 -15.44 20.09
C PRO A 420 -16.90 -14.10 20.11
N VAL A 421 -16.06 -13.86 19.12
CA VAL A 421 -15.36 -12.59 18.91
C VAL A 421 -16.15 -11.78 17.90
N PHE A 422 -16.55 -10.55 18.25
CA PHE A 422 -17.25 -9.68 17.31
C PHE A 422 -16.28 -9.08 16.29
N SER A 423 -16.53 -9.31 15.01
CA SER A 423 -15.72 -8.78 13.90
C SER A 423 -14.20 -8.99 14.06
N PRO A 424 -13.75 -10.26 14.17
CA PRO A 424 -12.33 -10.58 14.24
C PRO A 424 -11.63 -10.24 12.92
N ILE A 425 -10.36 -9.86 12.99
CA ILE A 425 -9.54 -9.47 11.83
C ILE A 425 -8.17 -10.11 11.86
N SER A 426 -7.43 -9.88 12.94
CA SER A 426 -6.10 -10.43 13.15
C SER A 426 -6.21 -11.68 14.01
N ILE A 427 -5.49 -12.71 13.61
CA ILE A 427 -5.33 -13.96 14.34
C ILE A 427 -3.84 -14.27 14.34
N LEU A 428 -3.33 -14.70 15.48
CA LEU A 428 -1.96 -15.16 15.63
C LEU A 428 -1.91 -16.31 16.63
N PHE A 429 -1.36 -17.43 16.22
CA PHE A 429 -1.06 -18.54 17.12
C PHE A 429 0.28 -18.30 17.82
N ASN A 430 0.27 -18.39 19.15
CA ASN A 430 1.47 -18.38 19.96
C ASN A 430 1.82 -19.82 20.37
N SER A 431 2.83 -20.38 19.72
CA SER A 431 3.28 -21.76 19.98
C SER A 431 3.92 -21.94 21.35
N THR A 432 4.41 -20.87 21.98
CA THR A 432 5.13 -20.94 23.28
C THR A 432 4.22 -21.38 24.42
N ASN A 433 2.96 -20.94 24.38
CA ASN A 433 1.96 -21.24 25.41
C ASN A 433 0.72 -21.94 24.85
N ASN A 434 0.70 -22.26 23.55
CA ASN A 434 -0.45 -22.86 22.87
C ASN A 434 -1.73 -22.01 22.98
N HIS A 435 -1.59 -20.70 22.83
CA HIS A 435 -2.73 -19.77 22.85
C HIS A 435 -2.97 -19.16 21.47
N ILE A 436 -4.20 -18.70 21.23
CA ILE A 436 -4.56 -17.93 20.04
C ILE A 436 -4.94 -16.50 20.45
N LEU A 437 -4.32 -15.51 19.82
CA LEU A 437 -4.64 -14.10 19.99
C LEU A 437 -5.51 -13.64 18.83
N VAL A 438 -6.60 -12.93 19.15
CA VAL A 438 -7.59 -12.46 18.18
C VAL A 438 -7.85 -10.98 18.37
N GLY A 439 -7.54 -10.16 17.36
CA GLY A 439 -7.86 -8.75 17.34
C GLY A 439 -9.19 -8.44 16.64
N SER A 440 -9.95 -7.49 17.19
CA SER A 440 -11.27 -7.09 16.66
C SER A 440 -11.30 -5.68 16.05
N SER A 441 -12.08 -5.51 14.97
CA SER A 441 -12.42 -4.17 14.48
C SER A 441 -13.41 -3.41 15.35
N THR A 442 -14.31 -4.13 16.02
CA THR A 442 -15.53 -3.57 16.61
C THR A 442 -15.39 -3.40 18.11
N THR A 443 -14.94 -4.44 18.83
CA THR A 443 -14.68 -4.34 20.28
C THR A 443 -13.37 -3.65 20.58
N HIS A 444 -12.51 -3.47 19.58
CA HIS A 444 -11.22 -2.78 19.69
C HIS A 444 -10.31 -3.35 20.78
N ASP A 445 -10.37 -4.67 20.94
CA ASP A 445 -9.60 -5.42 21.91
C ASP A 445 -8.85 -6.56 21.23
N ILE A 446 -7.90 -7.12 21.97
CA ILE A 446 -7.27 -8.39 21.64
C ILE A 446 -7.72 -9.38 22.71
N LYS A 447 -8.28 -10.50 22.28
CA LYS A 447 -8.66 -11.61 23.17
C LYS A 447 -7.67 -12.74 22.99
N GLU A 448 -7.20 -13.30 24.09
CA GLU A 448 -6.34 -14.48 24.10
C GLU A 448 -7.14 -15.67 24.61
N TYR A 449 -7.11 -16.78 23.87
CA TYR A 449 -7.80 -18.01 24.21
C TYR A 449 -6.82 -19.17 24.32
N ASP A 450 -7.06 -20.09 25.25
CA ASP A 450 -6.37 -21.38 25.30
C ASP A 450 -6.86 -22.26 24.13
N VAL A 451 -5.95 -22.85 23.37
CA VAL A 451 -6.31 -23.66 22.19
C VAL A 451 -6.83 -25.06 22.54
N ASN A 452 -6.56 -25.55 23.75
CA ASN A 452 -6.98 -26.87 24.20
C ASN A 452 -8.46 -26.90 24.61
N ASN A 453 -8.90 -25.89 25.36
CA ASN A 453 -10.26 -25.84 25.92
C ASN A 453 -11.11 -24.67 25.38
N PHE A 454 -10.52 -23.76 24.60
CA PHE A 454 -11.16 -22.57 24.02
C PHE A 454 -11.67 -21.56 25.05
N GLU A 455 -11.15 -21.60 26.28
CA GLU A 455 -11.48 -20.63 27.31
C GLU A 455 -10.75 -19.30 27.07
N LEU A 456 -11.44 -18.20 27.38
CA LEU A 456 -10.87 -16.87 27.32
C LEU A 456 -9.93 -16.67 28.51
N ILE A 457 -8.65 -16.44 28.21
CA ILE A 457 -7.61 -16.24 29.23
C ILE A 457 -7.57 -14.78 29.66
N LYS A 458 -7.44 -13.87 28.69
CA LYS A 458 -7.35 -12.44 28.95
C LYS A 458 -7.84 -11.58 27.80
N VAL A 459 -8.09 -10.32 28.13
CA VAL A 459 -8.54 -9.29 27.18
C VAL A 459 -7.63 -8.06 27.32
N ILE A 460 -6.89 -7.75 26.27
CA ILE A 460 -6.07 -6.54 26.19
C ILE A 460 -6.92 -5.42 25.59
N LYS A 461 -7.10 -4.34 26.34
CA LYS A 461 -7.86 -3.15 25.95
C LYS A 461 -7.06 -1.91 26.27
N HIS A 462 -7.12 -0.93 25.36
CA HIS A 462 -6.47 0.36 25.57
C HIS A 462 -7.18 1.45 24.74
N PRO A 463 -7.26 2.72 25.19
CA PRO A 463 -7.87 3.80 24.42
C PRO A 463 -7.24 4.04 23.04
N LEU A 464 -5.95 3.74 22.90
CA LEU A 464 -5.20 3.83 21.64
C LEU A 464 -5.38 2.60 20.74
N LEU A 465 -6.02 1.54 21.21
CA LEU A 465 -6.33 0.36 20.43
C LEU A 465 -7.66 0.57 19.71
N LYS A 466 -7.65 0.72 18.39
CA LYS A 466 -8.85 0.81 17.54
C LYS A 466 -8.60 0.14 16.21
N HIS A 467 -9.48 -0.80 15.88
CA HIS A 467 -9.42 -1.57 14.65
C HIS A 467 -8.12 -2.36 14.53
N VAL A 468 -8.05 -3.49 15.24
CA VAL A 468 -6.83 -4.30 15.39
C VAL A 468 -6.55 -5.11 14.12
N ALA A 469 -5.81 -4.53 13.17
CA ALA A 469 -5.65 -5.07 11.82
C ALA A 469 -4.55 -6.15 11.70
N GLY A 470 -3.47 -5.98 12.45
CA GLY A 470 -2.31 -6.87 12.44
C GLY A 470 -1.70 -6.97 13.83
N ILE A 471 -1.23 -8.17 14.18
CA ILE A 471 -0.56 -8.45 15.44
C ILE A 471 0.65 -9.36 15.17
N ASN A 472 1.72 -9.18 15.95
CA ASN A 472 2.86 -10.09 15.97
C ASN A 472 3.50 -10.13 17.35
N ILE A 473 4.23 -11.21 17.67
CA ILE A 473 4.85 -11.43 18.97
C ILE A 473 6.35 -11.60 18.80
N TYR A 474 7.10 -10.92 19.66
CA TYR A 474 8.52 -11.19 19.89
C TYR A 474 8.75 -11.19 21.40
N GLU A 475 9.15 -12.34 21.96
CA GLU A 475 9.32 -12.51 23.41
C GLU A 475 8.06 -12.07 24.18
N ASP A 476 8.20 -11.18 25.17
CA ASP A 476 7.07 -10.60 25.92
C ASP A 476 6.36 -9.45 25.17
N SER A 477 6.84 -9.05 23.99
CA SER A 477 6.28 -7.91 23.27
C SER A 477 5.26 -8.34 22.21
N LEU A 478 4.07 -7.76 22.30
CA LEU A 478 2.99 -7.87 21.34
C LEU A 478 2.89 -6.56 20.54
N PHE A 479 3.32 -6.60 19.28
CA PHE A 479 3.19 -5.49 18.35
C PHE A 479 1.82 -5.49 17.70
N VAL A 480 1.16 -4.34 17.67
CA VAL A 480 -0.24 -4.22 17.29
C VAL A 480 -0.47 -3.03 16.37
N VAL A 481 -0.98 -3.30 15.17
CA VAL A 481 -1.45 -2.27 14.24
C VAL A 481 -2.83 -1.78 14.68
N SER A 482 -2.86 -0.58 15.25
CA SER A 482 -4.08 0.14 15.59
C SER A 482 -4.52 1.01 14.42
N GLN A 483 -5.22 0.39 13.47
CA GLN A 483 -5.47 0.98 12.15
C GLN A 483 -6.20 2.32 12.23
N LYS A 484 -7.26 2.44 13.04
CA LYS A 484 -8.02 3.70 13.16
C LYS A 484 -7.35 4.77 14.02
N LYS A 485 -6.32 4.41 14.80
CA LYS A 485 -5.50 5.37 15.56
C LYS A 485 -4.18 5.70 14.88
N ASN A 486 -3.93 5.09 13.73
CA ASN A 486 -2.77 5.32 12.90
C ASN A 486 -1.45 5.07 13.63
N LYS A 487 -1.37 3.99 14.42
CA LYS A 487 -0.26 3.69 15.35
C LYS A 487 0.15 2.23 15.32
N LEU A 488 1.44 1.98 15.53
CA LEU A 488 1.95 0.68 15.98
C LEU A 488 2.17 0.76 17.49
N LEU A 489 1.49 -0.11 18.23
CA LEU A 489 1.57 -0.17 19.68
C LEU A 489 2.33 -1.42 20.09
N GLU A 490 3.07 -1.34 21.19
CA GLU A 490 3.72 -2.47 21.82
C GLU A 490 3.11 -2.70 23.19
N PHE A 491 2.56 -3.89 23.42
CA PHE A 491 2.06 -4.33 24.71
C PHE A 491 2.97 -5.41 25.31
N SER A 492 3.02 -5.47 26.63
CA SER A 492 3.54 -6.62 27.34
C SER A 492 2.53 -7.75 27.33
N LEU A 493 2.92 -8.95 26.92
CA LEU A 493 2.07 -10.13 26.97
C LEU A 493 1.81 -10.55 28.42
N SER A 494 2.82 -10.54 29.27
CA SER A 494 2.68 -10.94 30.69
C SER A 494 1.79 -9.99 31.48
N SER A 495 2.01 -8.68 31.38
CA SER A 495 1.25 -7.69 32.15
C SER A 495 0.01 -7.13 31.44
N SER A 496 -0.12 -7.34 30.12
CA SER A 496 -1.14 -6.71 29.26
C SER A 496 -1.10 -5.18 29.20
N LEU A 497 -0.05 -4.56 29.76
CA LEU A 497 0.14 -3.11 29.77
C LEU A 497 0.79 -2.63 28.48
N LEU A 498 0.46 -1.41 28.05
CA LEU A 498 1.14 -0.74 26.95
C LEU A 498 2.59 -0.43 27.38
N LYS A 499 3.57 -0.98 26.67
CA LYS A 499 5.00 -0.67 26.84
C LYS A 499 5.35 0.64 26.14
N SER A 500 4.97 0.76 24.87
CA SER A 500 5.37 1.90 24.05
C SER A 500 4.41 2.13 22.86
N ILE A 501 4.46 3.36 22.32
CA ILE A 501 4.00 3.64 20.96
C ILE A 501 5.24 3.52 20.07
N THR A 502 5.37 2.39 19.37
CA THR A 502 6.53 2.10 18.51
C THR A 502 6.54 3.04 17.31
N ILE A 503 5.38 3.23 16.66
CA ILE A 503 5.23 4.15 15.53
C ILE A 503 4.01 5.02 15.78
N ASP A 504 4.19 6.33 15.71
CA ASP A 504 3.13 7.30 15.89
C ASP A 504 2.82 8.04 14.59
N GLY A 505 1.60 7.85 14.09
CA GLY A 505 1.14 8.45 12.84
C GLY A 505 1.74 7.74 11.65
N PHE A 506 1.20 6.57 11.29
CA PHE A 506 1.58 5.95 10.03
C PHE A 506 1.36 6.87 8.81
N SER A 507 2.21 6.69 7.82
CA SER A 507 2.19 7.41 6.54
C SER A 507 0.97 7.05 5.66
N ASP A 508 0.44 5.84 5.84
CA ASP A 508 -0.80 5.34 5.26
C ASP A 508 -1.50 4.38 6.26
N ILE A 509 -2.69 3.90 5.92
CA ILE A 509 -3.49 3.02 6.79
C ILE A 509 -2.75 1.69 6.99
N GLY A 510 -2.25 1.42 8.19
CA GLY A 510 -1.54 0.18 8.50
C GLY A 510 -2.43 -1.08 8.41
N GLU A 511 -1.86 -2.20 7.93
CA GLU A 511 -2.57 -3.47 7.74
C GLU A 511 -1.93 -4.63 8.51
N ARG A 512 -0.71 -5.05 8.18
CA ARG A 512 -0.01 -6.18 8.83
C ARG A 512 1.34 -5.78 9.37
N VAL A 513 1.73 -6.44 10.46
CA VAL A 513 3.09 -6.41 11.00
C VAL A 513 3.60 -7.84 11.12
N ILE A 514 4.82 -8.11 10.66
CA ILE A 514 5.57 -9.35 10.92
C ILE A 514 7.00 -9.02 11.35
N LEU A 515 7.69 -10.02 11.88
CA LEU A 515 9.12 -9.95 12.13
C LEU A 515 9.90 -10.25 10.85
N SER A 516 11.05 -9.60 10.65
CA SER A 516 12.03 -10.02 9.65
C SER A 516 12.61 -11.40 10.01
N PRO A 517 13.29 -12.08 9.08
CA PRO A 517 14.15 -13.20 9.46
C PRO A 517 15.20 -12.77 10.50
N THR A 518 15.64 -13.74 11.29
CA THR A 518 16.76 -13.67 12.24
C THR A 518 18.01 -14.31 11.66
#